data_AF-A0A5C5RND4-F1
#
_entry.id   AF-A0A5C5RND4-F1
#
_cell.length_a   1.000
_cell.length_b   1.000
_cell.length_c   1.000
_cell.angle_alpha   90.00
_cell.angle_beta   90.00
_cell.angle_gamma   90.00
#
_symmetry.space_group_name_H-M   'P 1'
#
loop_
_entity.id
_entity.type
_entity.pdbx_description
1 polymer ?
#
loop_
_entity_poly.entity_id
_entity_poly.type
_entity_poly.pdbx_seq_one_letter_code
_entity_poly.pdbx_strand_id
1 'polypeptide(L)'
;MATTRTAGDELVARLMKSLPDGVELTETEAEIMNLIHDSADRLADLEKDIAKYGTTYRTDRGAIRVNPACNEARQTRTAMGRLISSLHLDAEAPSLAHQKASTAAKKGWEQRRNRAQRGA
;
A
#
# COMPACT_ATOMS: atom_id res chain seq x y z
N MET A 1 7.75 6.09 -29.72
CA MET A 1 8.45 6.13 -28.43
C MET A 1 7.97 4.94 -27.63
N ALA A 2 8.85 4.04 -27.21
CA ALA A 2 8.45 2.91 -26.36
C ALA A 2 8.21 3.46 -24.95
N THR A 3 6.97 3.42 -24.47
CA THR A 3 6.63 3.79 -23.09
C THR A 3 7.27 2.76 -22.17
N THR A 4 8.32 3.15 -21.45
CA THR A 4 8.94 2.29 -20.44
C THR A 4 7.93 2.08 -19.32
N ARG A 5 7.55 0.83 -19.05
CA ARG A 5 6.66 0.49 -17.93
C ARG A 5 7.33 0.82 -16.60
N THR A 6 6.56 1.39 -15.68
CA THR A 6 7.02 1.67 -14.32
C THR A 6 6.88 0.42 -13.42
N ALA A 7 7.38 0.48 -12.18
CA ALA A 7 7.25 -0.62 -11.25
C ALA A 7 5.79 -0.82 -10.81
N GLY A 8 5.04 0.29 -10.70
CA GLY A 8 3.60 0.33 -10.52
C GLY A 8 2.86 -0.36 -11.65
N ASP A 9 3.16 -0.01 -12.90
CA ASP A 9 2.56 -0.65 -14.08
C ASP A 9 2.72 -2.18 -14.05
N GLU A 10 3.94 -2.65 -13.75
CA GLU A 10 4.25 -4.09 -13.70
C GLU A 10 3.55 -4.81 -12.55
N LEU A 11 3.42 -4.17 -11.38
CA LEU A 11 2.71 -4.75 -10.24
C LEU A 11 1.21 -4.82 -10.50
N VAL A 12 0.60 -3.72 -10.95
CA VAL A 12 -0.83 -3.65 -11.29
C VAL A 12 -1.17 -4.67 -12.38
N ALA A 13 -0.36 -4.78 -13.43
CA ALA A 13 -0.58 -5.75 -14.50
C ALA A 13 -0.55 -7.21 -13.98
N ARG A 14 0.34 -7.52 -13.03
CA ARG A 14 0.39 -8.85 -12.40
C ARG A 14 -0.84 -9.13 -11.52
N LEU A 15 -1.28 -8.13 -10.76
CA LEU A 15 -2.48 -8.24 -9.92
C LEU A 15 -3.73 -8.42 -10.79
N MET A 16 -3.91 -7.61 -11.83
CA MET A 16 -5.04 -7.74 -12.77
C MET A 16 -5.05 -9.09 -13.48
N LYS A 17 -3.87 -9.61 -13.86
CA LYS A 17 -3.75 -10.94 -14.48
C LYS A 17 -4.14 -12.09 -13.53
N SER A 18 -4.12 -11.86 -12.22
CA SER A 18 -4.55 -12.86 -11.23
C SER A 18 -6.06 -12.91 -11.03
N LEU A 19 -6.80 -11.93 -11.57
CA LEU A 19 -8.26 -11.90 -11.52
C LEU A 19 -8.88 -12.83 -12.56
N PRO A 20 -10.06 -13.42 -12.29
CA PRO A 20 -10.86 -14.08 -13.32
C PRO A 20 -11.20 -13.13 -14.48
N ASP A 21 -11.33 -13.69 -15.68
CA ASP A 21 -11.72 -12.92 -16.86
C ASP A 21 -13.09 -12.25 -16.66
N GLY A 22 -13.19 -10.98 -17.05
CA GLY A 22 -14.44 -10.22 -16.98
C GLY A 22 -14.79 -9.65 -15.60
N VAL A 23 -13.90 -9.76 -14.61
CA VAL A 23 -14.07 -9.07 -13.32
C VAL A 23 -13.83 -7.57 -13.50
N GLU A 24 -14.84 -6.77 -13.15
CA GLU A 24 -14.72 -5.33 -13.03
C GLU A 24 -14.42 -4.96 -11.58
N LEU A 25 -13.45 -4.06 -11.39
CA LEU A 25 -13.14 -3.51 -10.07
C LEU A 25 -14.24 -2.54 -9.64
N THR A 26 -14.63 -2.61 -8.38
CA THR A 26 -15.40 -1.53 -7.76
C THR A 26 -14.58 -0.25 -7.70
N GLU A 27 -15.24 0.90 -7.53
CA GLU A 27 -14.56 2.20 -7.37
C GLU A 27 -13.53 2.17 -6.23
N THR A 28 -13.85 1.53 -5.11
CA THR A 28 -12.94 1.40 -3.96
C THR A 28 -11.72 0.54 -4.29
N GLU A 29 -11.90 -0.56 -5.02
CA GLU A 29 -10.79 -1.41 -5.43
C GLU A 29 -9.91 -0.72 -6.48
N ALA A 30 -10.49 0.05 -7.39
CA ALA A 30 -9.74 0.86 -8.35
C ALA A 30 -8.88 1.92 -7.63
N GLU A 31 -9.41 2.58 -6.60
CA GLU A 31 -8.63 3.49 -5.76
C GLU A 31 -7.48 2.78 -5.03
N ILE A 32 -7.73 1.59 -4.46
CA ILE A 32 -6.68 0.80 -3.81
C ILE A 32 -5.60 0.38 -4.82
N MET A 33 -5.98 0.00 -6.04
CA MET A 33 -5.04 -0.33 -7.11
C MET A 33 -4.16 0.87 -7.49
N ASN A 34 -4.72 2.08 -7.54
CA ASN A 34 -3.94 3.30 -7.76
C ASN A 34 -2.96 3.57 -6.60
N LEU A 35 -3.37 3.36 -5.35
CA LEU A 35 -2.47 3.51 -4.20
C LEU A 35 -1.34 2.47 -4.21
N ILE A 36 -1.63 1.24 -4.65
CA ILE A 36 -0.61 0.18 -4.83
C ILE A 36 0.36 0.58 -5.94
N HIS A 37 -0.14 1.07 -7.07
CA HIS A 37 0.66 1.57 -8.18
C HIS A 37 1.68 2.61 -7.69
N ASP A 38 1.19 3.67 -7.06
CA ASP A 38 2.03 4.79 -6.61
C ASP A 38 3.03 4.35 -5.54
N SER A 39 2.60 3.46 -4.63
CA SER A 39 3.48 2.89 -3.60
C SER A 39 4.61 2.06 -4.21
N ALA A 40 4.34 1.32 -5.27
CA ALA A 40 5.35 0.50 -5.95
C ALA A 40 6.37 1.36 -6.68
N ASP A 41 5.93 2.41 -7.38
CA ASP A 41 6.85 3.37 -8.01
C ASP A 41 7.71 4.09 -6.97
N ARG A 42 7.10 4.54 -5.88
CA ARG A 42 7.83 5.17 -4.78
C ARG A 42 8.85 4.21 -4.16
N LEU A 43 8.49 2.95 -3.97
CA LEU A 43 9.41 1.95 -3.45
C LEU A 43 10.60 1.73 -4.40
N ALA A 44 10.34 1.63 -5.71
CA ALA A 44 11.39 1.47 -6.70
C ALA A 44 12.38 2.65 -6.68
N ASP A 45 11.90 3.87 -6.52
CA ASP A 45 12.77 5.05 -6.40
C ASP A 45 13.60 5.06 -5.11
N LEU A 46 13.02 4.64 -3.98
CA LEU A 46 13.76 4.48 -2.73
C LEU A 46 14.82 3.37 -2.85
N GLU A 47 14.52 2.29 -3.55
CA GLU A 47 15.47 1.21 -3.79
C GLU A 47 16.62 1.66 -4.71
N LYS A 48 16.34 2.48 -5.73
CA LYS A 48 17.38 3.12 -6.56
C LYS A 48 18.29 4.02 -5.72
N ASP A 49 17.73 4.80 -4.81
CA ASP A 49 18.48 5.66 -3.90
C ASP A 49 19.41 4.84 -2.98
N ILE A 50 18.88 3.78 -2.36
CA ILE A 50 19.66 2.84 -1.55
C ILE A 50 20.76 2.17 -2.37
N ALA A 51 20.46 1.75 -3.60
CA ALA A 51 21.45 1.13 -4.48
C ALA A 51 22.57 2.09 -4.86
N LYS A 52 22.25 3.38 -5.05
CA LYS A 52 23.20 4.42 -5.42
C LYS A 52 24.10 4.87 -4.26
N TYR A 53 23.52 5.07 -3.08
CA TYR A 53 24.23 5.69 -1.93
C TYR A 53 24.56 4.71 -0.81
N GLY A 54 24.13 3.45 -0.93
CA GLY A 54 24.28 2.43 0.08
C GLY A 54 23.27 2.56 1.23
N THR A 55 23.38 1.63 2.18
CA THR A 55 22.50 1.55 3.36
C THR A 55 22.96 2.45 4.51
N THR A 56 24.22 2.91 4.48
CA THR A 56 24.79 3.79 5.49
C THR A 56 25.69 4.83 4.85
N TYR A 57 25.83 5.98 5.50
CA TYR A 57 26.74 7.03 5.10
C TYR A 57 27.49 7.58 6.32
N ARG A 58 28.69 8.09 6.09
CA ARG A 58 29.50 8.75 7.12
C ARG A 58 29.23 10.25 7.08
N THR A 59 28.96 10.86 8.23
CA THR A 59 28.81 12.31 8.35
C THR A 59 30.18 12.99 8.39
N ASP A 60 30.21 14.31 8.19
CA ASP A 60 31.44 15.11 8.26
C ASP A 60 32.16 15.01 9.62
N ARG A 61 31.41 14.68 10.69
CA ARG A 61 31.94 14.44 12.04
C ARG A 61 32.40 12.99 12.27
N GLY A 62 32.46 12.18 11.22
CA GLY A 62 32.91 10.79 11.26
C GLY A 62 31.88 9.77 11.77
N ALA A 63 30.67 10.20 12.15
CA ALA A 63 29.63 9.29 12.63
C ALA A 63 28.98 8.53 11.46
N ILE A 64 28.69 7.24 11.64
CA ILE A 64 27.95 6.44 10.64
C ILE A 64 26.45 6.56 10.91
N ARG A 65 25.67 6.87 9.88
CA ARG A 65 24.21 7.00 9.92
C ARG A 65 23.60 6.07 8.87
N VAL A 66 22.36 5.65 9.11
CA VAL A 66 21.57 4.84 8.17
C VAL A 66 20.97 5.75 7.10
N ASN A 67 20.98 5.31 5.85
CA ASN A 67 20.30 6.02 4.76
C ASN A 67 18.79 6.13 5.09
N PRO A 68 18.21 7.35 5.14
CA PRO A 68 16.79 7.53 5.44
C PRO A 68 15.86 6.74 4.50
N ALA A 69 16.26 6.52 3.24
CA ALA A 69 15.51 5.74 2.28
C ALA A 69 15.26 4.29 2.75
N CYS A 70 16.15 3.71 3.57
CA CYS A 70 15.94 2.36 4.12
C CYS A 70 14.68 2.27 5.00
N ASN A 71 14.47 3.27 5.85
CA ASN A 71 13.31 3.30 6.73
C ASN A 71 12.01 3.55 5.96
N GLU A 72 12.05 4.48 5.01
CA GLU A 72 10.92 4.75 4.13
C GLU A 72 10.56 3.51 3.30
N ALA A 73 11.53 2.85 2.66
CA ALA A 73 11.28 1.65 1.87
C ALA A 73 10.62 0.54 2.69
N ARG A 74 11.02 0.37 3.96
CA ARG A 74 10.38 -0.60 4.86
C ARG A 74 8.92 -0.23 5.16
N GLN A 75 8.65 1.04 5.42
CA GLN A 75 7.29 1.52 5.68
C GLN A 75 6.40 1.39 4.43
N THR A 76 6.92 1.75 3.26
CA THR A 76 6.23 1.60 1.97
C THR A 76 5.90 0.14 1.69
N ARG A 77 6.84 -0.80 1.87
CA ARG A 77 6.55 -2.25 1.74
C ARG A 77 5.45 -2.70 2.71
N THR A 78 5.48 -2.22 3.95
CA THR A 78 4.46 -2.56 4.97
C THR A 78 3.09 -2.02 4.57
N ALA A 79 3.02 -0.77 4.11
CA ALA A 79 1.78 -0.13 3.66
C ALA A 79 1.21 -0.83 2.42
N MET A 80 2.07 -1.11 1.43
CA MET A 80 1.69 -1.84 0.22
C MET A 80 1.16 -3.25 0.53
N GLY A 81 1.80 -3.97 1.46
CA GLY A 81 1.29 -5.27 1.92
C GLY A 81 -0.11 -5.17 2.53
N ARG A 82 -0.41 -4.10 3.26
CA ARG A 82 -1.76 -3.84 3.81
C ARG A 82 -2.77 -3.52 2.72
N LEU A 83 -2.40 -2.67 1.75
CA LEU A 83 -3.26 -2.33 0.62
C LEU A 83 -3.61 -3.58 -0.20
N ILE A 84 -2.62 -4.40 -0.53
CA ILE A 84 -2.83 -5.67 -1.23
C ILE A 84 -3.73 -6.60 -0.42
N SER A 85 -3.51 -6.72 0.89
CA SER A 85 -4.38 -7.56 1.75
C SER A 85 -5.82 -7.04 1.90
N SER A 86 -6.05 -5.76 1.57
CA SER A 86 -7.37 -5.15 1.62
C SER A 86 -8.14 -5.26 0.30
N LEU A 87 -7.48 -5.69 -0.78
CA LEU A 87 -8.17 -6.03 -2.02
C LEU A 87 -8.94 -7.33 -1.80
N HIS A 88 -10.27 -7.24 -1.82
CA HIS A 88 -11.16 -8.40 -1.76
C HIS A 88 -11.37 -8.98 -3.15
N LEU A 89 -10.34 -9.61 -3.70
CA LEU A 89 -10.39 -10.19 -5.05
C LEU A 89 -11.16 -11.52 -5.12
N ASP A 90 -11.85 -11.91 -4.04
CA ASP A 90 -12.62 -13.15 -3.97
C ASP A 90 -13.94 -13.01 -4.75
N ALA A 91 -14.12 -13.83 -5.78
CA ALA A 91 -15.41 -14.06 -6.43
C ALA A 91 -16.41 -14.83 -5.55
N GLU A 92 -16.00 -15.31 -4.36
CA GLU A 92 -16.87 -15.96 -3.38
C GLU A 92 -17.10 -15.05 -2.17
N ALA A 93 -18.37 -14.90 -1.80
CA ALA A 93 -18.86 -13.98 -0.79
C ALA A 93 -17.98 -13.91 0.48
N PRO A 94 -17.80 -12.71 1.07
CA PRO A 94 -16.87 -12.49 2.17
C PRO A 94 -17.18 -13.43 3.34
N SER A 95 -16.18 -14.18 3.78
CA SER A 95 -16.29 -15.09 4.91
C SER A 95 -16.84 -14.38 6.17
N LEU A 96 -17.54 -15.12 7.02
CA LEU A 96 -18.15 -14.59 8.25
C LEU A 96 -17.16 -13.86 9.18
N ALA A 97 -15.88 -14.24 9.15
CA ALA A 97 -14.82 -13.55 9.89
C ALA A 97 -14.57 -12.13 9.36
N HIS A 98 -14.65 -11.95 8.04
CA HIS A 98 -14.49 -10.67 7.37
C HIS A 98 -15.67 -9.74 7.60
N GLN A 99 -16.88 -10.26 7.56
CA GLN A 99 -18.09 -9.49 7.90
C GLN A 99 -18.04 -9.00 9.36
N LYS A 100 -17.57 -9.83 10.29
CA LYS A 100 -17.40 -9.45 11.71
C LYS A 100 -16.34 -8.36 11.90
N ALA A 101 -15.20 -8.46 11.21
CA ALA A 101 -14.15 -7.44 11.28
C ALA A 101 -14.60 -6.08 10.72
N SER A 102 -15.28 -6.08 9.56
CA SER A 102 -15.86 -4.87 8.96
C SER A 102 -16.91 -4.21 9.86
N THR A 103 -17.79 -5.03 10.47
CA THR A 103 -18.82 -4.54 11.40
C THR A 103 -18.20 -3.94 12.67
N ALA A 104 -17.15 -4.56 13.21
CA ALA A 104 -16.43 -4.04 14.38
C ALA A 104 -15.71 -2.72 14.08
N ALA A 105 -15.09 -2.58 12.90
CA ALA A 105 -14.45 -1.35 12.47
C ALA A 105 -15.47 -0.20 12.32
N LYS A 106 -16.61 -0.44 11.64
CA LYS A 106 -17.69 0.55 11.49
C LYS A 106 -18.22 1.04 12.85
N LYS A 107 -18.46 0.11 13.78
CA LYS A 107 -18.93 0.42 15.13
C LYS A 107 -17.93 1.27 15.92
N GLY A 108 -16.63 1.01 15.76
CA GLY A 108 -15.56 1.81 16.39
C GLY A 108 -15.48 3.25 15.87
N TRP A 109 -15.69 3.46 14.57
CA TRP A 109 -15.74 4.79 13.97
C TRP A 109 -17.00 5.57 14.36
N GLU A 110 -18.16 4.92 14.37
CA GLU A 110 -19.42 5.53 14.81
C GLU A 110 -19.39 5.94 16.30
N GLN A 111 -18.81 5.11 17.16
CA GLN A 111 -18.66 5.44 18.58
C GLN A 111 -17.75 6.65 18.81
N ARG A 112 -16.65 6.77 18.04
CA ARG A 112 -15.78 7.96 18.09
C ARG A 112 -16.49 9.21 17.60
N ARG A 113 -17.25 9.10 16.50
CA ARG A 113 -18.05 10.21 15.96
C ARG A 113 -19.11 10.69 16.97
N ASN A 114 -19.83 9.76 17.58
CA ASN A 114 -20.86 10.07 18.59
C ASN A 114 -20.26 10.66 19.88
N ARG A 115 -19.04 10.27 20.25
CA ARG A 115 -18.32 10.86 21.39
C ARG A 115 -17.88 12.29 21.11
N ALA A 116 -17.42 12.58 19.89
CA ALA A 116 -17.07 13.94 19.47
C ALA A 116 -18.30 14.88 19.46
N GLN A 117 -19.47 14.38 19.06
CA GLN A 117 -20.73 15.14 19.06
C GLN A 117 -21.34 15.39 20.44
N ARG A 118 -21.00 14.60 21.46
CA ARG A 118 -21.50 14.76 22.84
C ARG A 118 -20.55 15.55 23.74
N GLY A 119 -19.36 15.88 23.25
CA GLY A 119 -18.37 16.71 23.95
C GLY A 119 -18.29 18.15 23.45
N ALA A 120 -19.19 18.54 22.55
CA ALA A 120 -19.45 19.91 22.09
C ALA A 120 -20.80 20.37 22.65
#